data_AF-A0A496SYT2-F1
#
_entry.id   AF-A0A496SYT2-F1
#
_cell.length_a   1.000
_cell.length_b   1.000
_cell.length_c   1.000
_cell.angle_alpha   90.00
_cell.angle_beta   90.00
_cell.angle_gamma   90.00
#
_symmetry.space_group_name_H-M   'P 1'
#
loop_
_entity.id
_entity.type
_entity.pdbx_description
1 polymer ?
#
loop_
_entity_poly.entity_id
_entity_poly.type
_entity_poly.pdbx_seq_one_letter_code
_entity_poly.pdbx_strand_id
1 'polypeptide(L)'
;MRVLARWLLGSVFLLFCAGSVGAKTQVFSKGSKELKVVITEDMAQRELEADSLRKAREFDAAIEGYQGLIDECQGDERFSPQARLSLKVHYIKKIALCYRAKGDYQKALEQYEAILAIGEKEVSEEVVTSALLAMGRLALTFGRCDGVAQVFESRKQYLPDELLLLLGDIYQKAGRDSQARQTYLEVLESHLGPRQDGRVVIGCYGVPPEEREPLEQEALERAEDLASGLEKLAEEGNPQAQLLLGELAWEQGDYNKALAQFQKAWTLSPKDPLIGLQIARTFIALNSNEEALNRLKQIGSLLNGPGELLELATAYQLAADPAGARTVLQKLVAEHPESPEAREAHLRLQLIDRSGL
;
A
#
# COMPACT_ATOMS: atom_id res chain seq x y z
N MET A 1 -37.89 57.35 -0.23
CA MET A 1 -38.00 56.04 -0.88
C MET A 1 -36.60 55.45 -1.05
N ARG A 2 -36.34 54.28 -0.45
CA ARG A 2 -35.27 53.28 -0.71
C ARG A 2 -33.80 53.75 -0.64
N VAL A 3 -32.97 53.42 0.36
CA VAL A 3 -32.40 52.13 0.87
C VAL A 3 -30.97 51.86 0.32
N LEU A 4 -30.01 51.72 1.27
CA LEU A 4 -28.65 51.10 1.24
C LEU A 4 -27.52 51.85 0.48
N ALA A 5 -26.26 51.96 0.95
CA ALA A 5 -25.47 51.15 1.90
C ALA A 5 -24.40 51.95 2.68
N ARG A 6 -23.89 51.30 3.76
CA ARG A 6 -23.04 51.75 4.88
C ARG A 6 -21.52 51.74 4.58
N TRP A 7 -20.80 52.77 5.07
CA TRP A 7 -19.53 52.81 5.85
C TRP A 7 -18.37 51.84 5.50
N LEU A 8 -17.17 52.25 5.05
CA LEU A 8 -16.05 53.03 5.66
C LEU A 8 -15.15 52.26 6.67
N LEU A 9 -13.91 52.00 6.20
CA LEU A 9 -12.57 52.17 6.81
C LEU A 9 -12.16 51.47 8.13
N GLY A 10 -10.93 50.93 8.10
CA GLY A 10 -10.06 50.56 9.23
C GLY A 10 -9.85 49.04 9.32
N SER A 11 -8.65 48.44 9.37
CA SER A 11 -7.33 48.96 9.70
C SER A 11 -6.24 47.98 9.22
N VAL A 12 -5.14 48.55 8.70
CA VAL A 12 -3.73 48.19 8.96
C VAL A 12 -3.54 47.13 10.05
N PHE A 13 -2.82 46.04 9.76
CA PHE A 13 -1.72 45.47 10.56
C PHE A 13 -1.00 44.34 9.78
N LEU A 14 -0.29 44.70 8.71
CA LEU A 14 0.94 44.00 8.30
C LEU A 14 2.03 44.56 9.21
N LEU A 15 2.24 43.92 10.36
CA LEU A 15 3.34 44.24 11.26
C LEU A 15 4.07 42.96 11.62
N PHE A 16 5.25 42.89 11.03
CA PHE A 16 6.41 42.13 11.44
C PHE A 16 6.61 42.32 12.96
N CYS A 17 6.23 41.32 13.77
CA CYS A 17 6.84 41.13 15.08
C CYS A 17 7.93 40.07 14.91
N ALA A 18 9.14 40.54 14.67
CA ALA A 18 10.35 39.76 14.91
C ALA A 18 10.37 39.33 16.39
N GLY A 19 10.37 38.02 16.65
CA GLY A 19 10.43 37.50 18.02
C GLY A 19 9.98 36.06 18.24
N SER A 20 10.27 35.13 17.32
CA SER A 20 10.53 33.70 17.60
C SER A 20 10.84 32.98 16.27
N VAL A 21 12.06 33.16 15.79
CA VAL A 21 12.65 32.22 14.84
C VAL A 21 12.85 30.93 15.65
N GLY A 22 12.09 29.87 15.36
CA GLY A 22 12.24 28.58 16.04
C GLY A 22 11.08 27.60 15.89
N ALA A 23 9.85 28.07 15.72
CA ALA A 23 8.69 27.17 15.69
C ALA A 23 8.50 26.47 14.33
N LYS A 24 8.23 25.16 14.33
CA LYS A 24 7.96 24.35 13.12
C LYS A 24 6.45 24.17 12.93
N THR A 25 5.96 24.36 11.71
CA THR A 25 4.53 24.13 11.38
C THR A 25 4.35 22.71 10.87
N GLN A 26 3.62 21.89 11.63
CA GLN A 26 3.08 20.61 11.18
C GLN A 26 1.76 20.85 10.45
N VAL A 27 1.59 20.23 9.29
CA VAL A 27 0.37 20.35 8.49
C VAL A 27 -0.30 18.99 8.43
N PHE A 28 -1.54 18.94 8.93
CA PHE A 28 -2.40 17.78 8.84
C PHE A 28 -3.52 18.08 7.86
N SER A 29 -3.57 17.35 6.75
CA SER A 29 -4.67 17.44 5.80
C SER A 29 -5.91 16.75 6.38
N LYS A 30 -7.08 17.36 6.19
CA LYS A 30 -8.40 16.74 6.37
C LYS A 30 -9.30 17.08 5.19
N GLY A 31 -9.28 16.24 4.15
CA GLY A 31 -9.92 16.54 2.86
C GLY A 31 -9.38 17.83 2.23
N SER A 32 -10.26 18.81 1.96
CA SER A 32 -9.88 20.13 1.41
C SER A 32 -9.43 21.16 2.47
N LYS A 33 -9.39 20.79 3.75
CA LYS A 33 -9.00 21.67 4.85
C LYS A 33 -7.65 21.26 5.42
N GLU A 34 -6.78 22.24 5.67
CA GLU A 34 -5.50 22.03 6.35
C GLU A 34 -5.59 22.46 7.81
N LEU A 35 -5.26 21.57 8.73
CA LEU A 35 -4.98 21.92 10.12
C LEU A 35 -3.48 22.17 10.25
N LYS A 36 -3.11 23.43 10.49
CA LYS A 36 -1.73 23.84 10.75
C LYS A 36 -1.51 23.89 12.26
N VAL A 37 -0.62 23.05 12.75
CA VAL A 37 -0.25 22.96 14.16
C VAL A 37 1.19 23.42 14.29
N VAL A 38 1.40 24.51 15.01
CA VAL A 38 2.75 25.04 15.27
C VAL A 38 3.29 24.37 16.52
N ILE A 39 4.36 23.59 16.37
CA ILE A 39 5.09 22.98 17.49
C ILE A 39 6.31 23.84 17.86
N THR A 40 6.76 23.73 19.11
CA THR A 40 7.93 24.47 19.59
C THR A 40 9.21 24.00 18.89
N GLU A 41 10.24 24.84 18.90
CA GLU A 41 11.56 24.50 18.36
C GLU A 41 12.14 23.24 19.02
N ASP A 42 12.05 23.19 20.34
CA ASP A 42 12.52 22.06 21.14
C ASP A 42 11.79 20.76 20.80
N MET A 43 10.47 20.79 20.62
CA MET A 43 9.72 19.63 20.14
C MET A 43 10.12 19.21 18.72
N ALA A 44 10.33 20.18 17.83
CA ALA A 44 10.76 19.91 16.47
C ALA A 44 12.16 19.28 16.41
N GLN A 45 13.06 19.72 17.30
CA GLN A 45 14.40 19.17 17.42
C GLN A 45 14.36 17.75 17.99
N ARG A 46 13.60 17.51 19.06
CA ARG A 46 13.41 16.16 19.62
C ARG A 46 12.73 15.21 18.63
N GLU A 47 11.80 15.69 17.80
CA GLU A 47 11.22 14.89 16.70
C GLU A 47 12.30 14.49 15.68
N LEU A 48 13.20 15.42 15.32
CA LEU A 48 14.30 15.15 14.39
C LEU A 48 15.32 14.17 14.98
N GLU A 49 15.63 14.30 16.27
CA GLU A 49 16.50 13.37 17.00
C GLU A 49 15.90 11.96 17.02
N ALA A 50 14.62 11.82 17.35
CA ALA A 50 13.92 10.53 17.30
C ALA A 50 13.88 9.95 15.87
N ASP A 51 13.66 10.78 14.85
CA ASP A 51 13.74 10.37 13.44
C ASP A 51 15.15 9.89 13.05
N SER A 52 16.19 10.55 13.56
CA SER A 52 17.60 10.15 13.36
C SER A 52 17.91 8.83 14.04
N LEU A 53 17.49 8.63 15.29
CA LEU A 53 17.64 7.37 16.04
C LEU A 53 16.94 6.21 15.32
N ARG A 54 15.73 6.44 14.81
CA ARG A 54 14.99 5.45 14.01
C ARG A 54 15.76 5.06 12.75
N LYS A 55 16.38 6.03 12.05
CA LYS A 55 17.24 5.78 10.88
C LYS A 55 18.51 5.01 11.25
N ALA A 56 19.11 5.33 12.39
CA ALA A 56 20.24 4.61 12.98
C ALA A 56 19.88 3.21 13.51
N ARG A 57 18.60 2.82 13.47
CA ARG A 57 18.05 1.55 14.01
C ARG A 57 18.08 1.43 15.53
N GLU A 58 18.23 2.54 16.23
CA GLU A 58 18.06 2.64 17.68
C GLU A 58 16.57 2.79 17.99
N PHE A 59 15.79 1.74 17.70
CA PHE A 59 14.32 1.80 17.71
C PHE A 59 13.74 2.09 19.09
N ASP A 60 14.31 1.52 20.15
CA ASP A 60 13.79 1.70 21.51
C ASP A 60 13.96 3.16 21.96
N ALA A 61 15.13 3.77 21.72
CA ALA A 61 15.36 5.19 21.99
C ALA A 61 14.47 6.11 21.13
N ALA A 62 14.27 5.77 19.85
CA ALA A 62 13.35 6.51 18.99
C ALA A 62 11.91 6.46 19.49
N ILE A 63 11.44 5.28 19.93
CA ILE A 63 10.10 5.08 20.50
C ILE A 63 9.93 5.91 21.77
N GLU A 64 10.91 5.89 22.68
CA GLU A 64 10.92 6.72 23.89
C GLU A 64 10.84 8.22 23.55
N GLY A 65 11.60 8.67 22.54
CA GLY A 65 11.55 10.04 22.06
C GLY A 65 10.16 10.46 21.55
N TYR A 66 9.51 9.62 20.73
CA TYR A 66 8.15 9.91 20.27
C TYR A 66 7.11 9.83 21.40
N GLN A 67 7.28 8.93 22.36
CA GLN A 67 6.39 8.83 23.51
C GLN A 67 6.46 10.09 24.39
N GLY A 68 7.68 10.59 24.64
CA GLY A 68 7.88 11.85 25.36
C GLY A 68 7.21 13.04 24.66
N LEU A 69 7.24 13.09 23.32
CA LEU A 69 6.50 14.10 22.56
C LEU A 69 4.98 13.95 22.70
N ILE A 70 4.45 12.73 22.73
CA ILE A 70 3.01 12.48 22.96
C ILE A 70 2.58 13.00 24.33
N ASP A 71 3.37 12.71 25.37
CA ASP A 71 3.05 13.06 26.75
C ASP A 71 3.06 14.59 26.94
N GLU A 72 4.06 15.28 26.35
CA GLU A 72 4.12 16.74 26.32
C GLU A 72 2.94 17.35 25.56
N CYS A 73 2.59 16.82 24.38
CA CYS A 73 1.43 17.30 23.61
C CYS A 73 0.13 17.21 24.42
N GLN A 74 -0.03 16.17 25.25
CA GLN A 74 -1.23 15.97 26.05
C GLN A 74 -1.35 16.97 27.20
N GLY A 75 -0.22 17.31 27.85
CA GLY A 75 -0.16 18.24 28.97
C GLY A 75 -0.12 19.72 28.58
N ASP A 76 0.22 20.04 27.34
CA ASP A 76 0.40 21.42 26.90
C ASP A 76 -0.94 22.10 26.53
N GLU A 77 -1.34 23.07 27.37
CA GLU A 77 -2.55 23.88 27.20
C GLU A 77 -2.57 24.74 25.93
N ARG A 78 -1.40 25.00 25.32
CA ARG A 78 -1.27 25.77 24.07
C ARG A 78 -1.87 25.04 22.87
N PHE A 79 -1.92 23.71 22.89
CA PHE A 79 -2.53 22.94 21.81
C PHE A 79 -4.05 22.85 22.01
N SER A 80 -4.80 23.14 20.95
CA SER A 80 -6.23 22.83 20.91
C SER A 80 -6.44 21.31 21.03
N PRO A 81 -7.60 20.85 21.54
CA PRO A 81 -7.90 19.42 21.64
C PRO A 81 -7.66 18.66 20.32
N GLN A 82 -8.07 19.26 19.20
CA GLN A 82 -7.88 18.69 17.86
C GLN A 82 -6.40 18.65 17.43
N ALA A 83 -5.60 19.64 17.80
CA ALA A 83 -4.16 19.64 17.56
C ALA A 83 -3.46 18.53 18.37
N ARG A 84 -3.82 18.35 19.65
CA ARG A 84 -3.28 17.28 20.49
C ARG A 84 -3.57 15.90 19.91
N LEU A 85 -4.79 15.67 19.43
CA LEU A 85 -5.19 14.42 18.80
C LEU A 85 -4.42 14.16 17.50
N SER A 86 -4.28 15.18 16.65
CA SER A 86 -3.57 15.06 15.37
C SER A 86 -2.08 14.75 15.59
N LEU A 87 -1.44 15.44 16.55
CA LEU A 87 -0.07 15.17 16.97
C LEU A 87 0.08 13.77 17.58
N LYS A 88 -0.86 13.35 18.43
CA LYS A 88 -0.86 12.01 19.02
C LYS A 88 -0.94 10.93 17.95
N VAL A 89 -1.87 11.03 17.00
CA VAL A 89 -1.98 10.09 15.87
C VAL A 89 -0.70 10.07 15.04
N HIS A 90 -0.12 11.24 14.75
CA HIS A 90 1.14 11.37 14.01
C HIS A 90 2.29 10.62 14.69
N TYR A 91 2.49 10.81 15.98
CA TYR A 91 3.57 10.14 16.71
C TYR A 91 3.32 8.66 16.94
N ILE A 92 2.08 8.23 17.20
CA ILE A 92 1.74 6.79 17.27
C ILE A 92 2.03 6.10 15.93
N LYS A 93 1.76 6.76 14.79
CA LYS A 93 2.13 6.24 13.46
C LYS A 93 3.66 6.04 13.35
N LYS A 94 4.47 6.98 13.84
CA LYS A 94 5.94 6.83 13.84
C LYS A 94 6.41 5.67 14.74
N ILE A 95 5.81 5.50 15.92
CA ILE A 95 6.08 4.37 16.82
C ILE A 95 5.72 3.04 16.15
N ALA A 96 4.56 2.95 15.49
CA ALA A 96 4.15 1.76 14.74
C ALA A 96 5.17 1.39 13.65
N LEU A 97 5.72 2.39 12.95
CA LEU A 97 6.78 2.19 11.95
C LEU A 97 8.09 1.70 12.58
N CYS A 98 8.44 2.13 13.79
CA CYS A 98 9.59 1.58 14.54
C CYS A 98 9.38 0.10 14.86
N TYR A 99 8.23 -0.28 15.42
CA TYR A 99 7.93 -1.68 15.72
C TYR A 99 7.91 -2.55 14.46
N ARG A 100 7.32 -2.06 13.37
CA ARG A 100 7.37 -2.71 12.05
C ARG A 100 8.81 -2.93 11.59
N ALA A 101 9.67 -1.90 11.71
CA ALA A 101 11.07 -1.97 11.31
C ALA A 101 11.93 -2.88 12.21
N LYS A 102 11.51 -3.09 13.46
CA LYS A 102 12.10 -4.05 14.43
C LYS A 102 11.66 -5.50 14.16
N GLY A 103 10.57 -5.70 13.41
CA GLY A 103 9.94 -7.01 13.18
C GLY A 103 8.92 -7.41 14.25
N ASP A 104 8.59 -6.50 15.17
CA ASP A 104 7.68 -6.74 16.29
C ASP A 104 6.24 -6.41 15.85
N TYR A 105 5.70 -7.20 14.92
CA TYR A 105 4.46 -6.88 14.20
C TYR A 105 3.23 -6.78 15.09
N GLN A 106 3.19 -7.54 16.19
CA GLN A 106 2.09 -7.48 17.15
C GLN A 106 2.00 -6.09 17.78
N LYS A 107 3.11 -5.53 18.24
CA LYS A 107 3.15 -4.18 18.80
C LYS A 107 2.85 -3.12 17.77
N ALA A 108 3.27 -3.32 16.51
CA ALA A 108 2.90 -2.42 15.43
C ALA A 108 1.38 -2.40 15.20
N LEU A 109 0.71 -3.56 15.24
CA LEU A 109 -0.75 -3.66 15.17
C LEU A 109 -1.43 -2.98 16.35
N GLU A 110 -0.94 -3.18 17.59
CA GLU A 110 -1.46 -2.50 18.78
C GLU A 110 -1.41 -0.97 18.65
N GLN A 111 -0.36 -0.42 18.02
CA GLN A 111 -0.29 1.01 17.74
C GLN A 111 -1.33 1.47 16.72
N TYR A 112 -1.59 0.67 15.67
CA TYR A 112 -2.63 1.01 14.70
C TYR A 112 -4.04 0.86 15.27
N GLU A 113 -4.28 -0.10 16.15
CA GLU A 113 -5.52 -0.22 16.92
C GLU A 113 -5.74 1.00 17.83
N ALA A 114 -4.68 1.53 18.44
CA ALA A 114 -4.76 2.77 19.20
C ALA A 114 -5.15 3.98 18.32
N ILE A 115 -4.62 4.06 17.09
CA ILE A 115 -5.02 5.10 16.11
C ILE A 115 -6.49 4.91 15.70
N LEU A 116 -6.90 3.66 15.45
CA LEU A 116 -8.27 3.32 15.09
C LEU A 116 -9.25 3.76 16.18
N ALA A 117 -8.96 3.46 17.45
CA ALA A 117 -9.79 3.87 18.59
C ALA A 117 -9.89 5.41 18.74
N ILE A 118 -8.82 6.14 18.44
CA ILE A 118 -8.86 7.62 18.38
C ILE A 118 -9.78 8.07 17.23
N GLY A 119 -9.62 7.48 16.05
CA GLY A 119 -10.44 7.80 14.87
C GLY A 119 -11.93 7.56 15.11
N GLU A 120 -12.29 6.45 15.75
CA GLU A 120 -13.68 6.10 16.09
C GLU A 120 -14.29 7.08 17.10
N LYS A 121 -13.55 7.39 18.17
CA LYS A 121 -14.01 8.34 19.19
C LYS A 121 -14.26 9.73 18.61
N GLU A 122 -13.43 10.16 17.67
CA GLU A 122 -13.52 11.48 17.03
C GLU A 122 -14.40 11.47 15.77
N VAL A 123 -14.98 10.31 15.42
CA VAL A 123 -15.79 10.11 14.19
C VAL A 123 -15.04 10.64 12.95
N SER A 124 -13.73 10.32 12.88
CA SER A 124 -12.85 10.78 11.82
C SER A 124 -12.54 9.65 10.85
N GLU A 125 -13.39 9.52 9.82
CA GLU A 125 -13.30 8.50 8.78
C GLU A 125 -11.90 8.40 8.16
N GLU A 126 -11.26 9.51 7.84
CA GLU A 126 -9.90 9.52 7.28
C GLU A 126 -8.86 8.86 8.20
N VAL A 127 -8.96 9.06 9.52
CA VAL A 127 -8.03 8.46 10.49
C VAL A 127 -8.28 6.97 10.55
N VAL A 128 -9.55 6.56 10.62
CA VAL A 128 -10.00 5.16 10.61
C VAL A 128 -9.50 4.45 9.34
N THR A 129 -9.79 5.00 8.15
CA THR A 129 -9.36 4.46 6.86
C THR A 129 -7.85 4.33 6.77
N SER A 130 -7.10 5.36 7.20
CA SER A 130 -5.64 5.32 7.17
C SER A 130 -5.04 4.25 8.10
N ALA A 131 -5.68 4.00 9.25
CA ALA A 131 -5.26 2.96 10.18
C ALA A 131 -5.55 1.56 9.62
N LEU A 132 -6.77 1.34 9.10
CA LEU A 132 -7.17 0.07 8.49
C LEU A 132 -6.30 -0.27 7.28
N LEU A 133 -6.03 0.69 6.38
CA LEU A 133 -5.11 0.50 5.26
C LEU A 133 -3.71 0.03 5.73
N ALA A 134 -3.18 0.67 6.76
CA ALA A 134 -1.87 0.32 7.30
C ALA A 134 -1.86 -1.08 7.95
N MET A 135 -2.92 -1.44 8.68
CA MET A 135 -3.09 -2.76 9.30
C MET A 135 -3.21 -3.85 8.24
N GLY A 136 -4.04 -3.65 7.22
CA GLY A 136 -4.25 -4.64 6.15
C GLY A 136 -2.99 -4.89 5.34
N ARG A 137 -2.26 -3.83 4.95
CA ARG A 137 -0.95 -3.99 4.28
C ARG A 137 0.05 -4.74 5.15
N LEU A 138 0.11 -4.40 6.45
CA LEU A 138 0.99 -5.08 7.40
C LEU A 138 0.63 -6.58 7.52
N ALA A 139 -0.66 -6.91 7.57
CA ALA A 139 -1.14 -8.29 7.62
C ALA A 139 -0.73 -9.08 6.37
N LEU A 140 -0.92 -8.51 5.17
CA LEU A 140 -0.55 -9.15 3.91
C LEU A 140 0.95 -9.41 3.79
N THR A 141 1.78 -8.47 4.24
CA THR A 141 3.25 -8.63 4.18
C THR A 141 3.75 -9.72 5.13
N PHE A 142 3.16 -9.84 6.32
CA PHE A 142 3.71 -10.68 7.40
C PHE A 142 2.86 -11.91 7.76
N GLY A 143 1.74 -12.14 7.06
CA GLY A 143 0.89 -13.32 7.19
C GLY A 143 0.04 -13.38 8.46
N ARG A 144 -0.08 -12.27 9.20
CA ARG A 144 -0.95 -12.17 10.40
C ARG A 144 -2.35 -11.70 10.01
N CYS A 145 -3.06 -12.55 9.27
CA CYS A 145 -4.30 -12.17 8.60
C CYS A 145 -5.55 -12.29 9.49
N ASP A 146 -5.64 -13.29 10.37
CA ASP A 146 -6.90 -13.60 11.08
C ASP A 146 -7.43 -12.47 11.98
N GLY A 147 -6.55 -11.89 12.80
CA GLY A 147 -6.94 -10.80 13.70
C GLY A 147 -7.33 -9.53 12.94
N VAL A 148 -6.61 -9.23 11.86
CA VAL A 148 -6.90 -8.05 11.03
C VAL A 148 -8.18 -8.25 10.22
N ALA A 149 -8.45 -9.46 9.71
CA ALA A 149 -9.71 -9.78 9.04
C ALA A 149 -10.92 -9.53 9.96
N GLN A 150 -10.84 -9.92 11.24
CA GLN A 150 -11.92 -9.65 12.21
C GLN A 150 -12.16 -8.14 12.41
N VAL A 151 -11.09 -7.34 12.45
CA VAL A 151 -11.18 -5.87 12.57
C VAL A 151 -11.88 -5.26 11.36
N PHE A 152 -11.60 -5.75 10.15
CA PHE A 152 -12.27 -5.28 8.93
C PHE A 152 -13.73 -5.74 8.89
N GLU A 153 -14.00 -7.00 9.22
CA GLU A 153 -15.36 -7.57 9.21
C GLU A 153 -16.33 -6.84 10.12
N SER A 154 -15.91 -6.49 11.34
CA SER A 154 -16.77 -5.77 12.28
C SER A 154 -17.19 -4.38 11.76
N ARG A 155 -16.56 -3.90 10.68
CA ARG A 155 -16.78 -2.58 10.07
C ARG A 155 -17.25 -2.68 8.61
N LYS A 156 -17.44 -3.89 8.08
CA LYS A 156 -17.64 -4.17 6.65
C LYS A 156 -18.71 -3.31 6.00
N GLN A 157 -19.83 -3.07 6.70
CA GLN A 157 -20.95 -2.25 6.22
C GLN A 157 -20.60 -0.80 5.85
N TYR A 158 -19.51 -0.26 6.41
CA TYR A 158 -19.11 1.14 6.23
C TYR A 158 -17.70 1.27 5.63
N LEU A 159 -17.11 0.17 5.18
CA LEU A 159 -15.79 0.21 4.55
C LEU A 159 -15.91 0.79 3.13
N PRO A 160 -15.05 1.74 2.75
CA PRO A 160 -14.83 2.08 1.35
C PRO A 160 -14.42 0.84 0.54
N ASP A 161 -14.75 0.82 -0.75
CA ASP A 161 -14.47 -0.32 -1.63
C ASP A 161 -12.99 -0.73 -1.63
N GLU A 162 -12.06 0.22 -1.59
CA GLU A 162 -10.62 -0.07 -1.48
C GLU A 162 -10.28 -0.95 -0.25
N LEU A 163 -10.96 -0.72 0.89
CA LEU A 163 -10.78 -1.51 2.11
C LEU A 163 -11.50 -2.85 2.06
N LEU A 164 -12.61 -2.97 1.32
CA LEU A 164 -13.27 -4.25 1.07
C LEU A 164 -12.43 -5.14 0.15
N LEU A 165 -11.81 -4.57 -0.88
CA LEU A 165 -10.85 -5.28 -1.73
C LEU A 165 -9.65 -5.77 -0.90
N LEU A 166 -9.14 -4.92 -0.02
CA LEU A 166 -8.06 -5.29 0.89
C LEU A 166 -8.48 -6.41 1.86
N LEU A 167 -9.74 -6.45 2.32
CA LEU A 167 -10.29 -7.56 3.10
C LEU A 167 -10.32 -8.86 2.30
N GLY A 168 -10.75 -8.80 1.03
CA GLY A 168 -10.67 -9.95 0.12
C GLY A 168 -9.23 -10.49 0.02
N ASP A 169 -8.26 -9.60 -0.17
CA ASP A 169 -6.84 -9.98 -0.27
C ASP A 169 -6.34 -10.63 1.04
N ILE A 170 -6.78 -10.10 2.19
CA ILE A 170 -6.43 -10.64 3.52
C ILE A 170 -7.01 -12.05 3.68
N TYR A 171 -8.24 -12.29 3.23
CA TYR A 171 -8.86 -13.61 3.27
C TYR A 171 -8.16 -14.61 2.37
N GLN A 172 -7.81 -14.22 1.15
CA GLN A 172 -7.04 -15.06 0.23
C GLN A 172 -5.69 -15.42 0.84
N LYS A 173 -4.98 -14.44 1.43
CA LYS A 173 -3.70 -14.69 2.11
C LYS A 173 -3.84 -15.59 3.33
N ALA A 174 -5.01 -15.59 3.99
CA ALA A 174 -5.35 -16.46 5.10
C ALA A 174 -5.81 -17.87 4.67
N GLY A 175 -5.94 -18.15 3.36
CA GLY A 175 -6.47 -19.40 2.82
C GLY A 175 -7.99 -19.56 3.04
N ARG A 176 -8.72 -18.45 3.19
CA ARG A 176 -10.17 -18.43 3.41
C ARG A 176 -10.87 -18.02 2.12
N ASP A 177 -10.73 -18.86 1.10
CA ASP A 177 -10.99 -18.43 -0.26
C ASP A 177 -12.48 -18.20 -0.56
N SER A 178 -13.38 -18.91 0.13
CA SER A 178 -14.82 -18.67 0.05
C SER A 178 -15.20 -17.27 0.56
N GLN A 179 -14.62 -16.84 1.68
CA GLN A 179 -14.84 -15.50 2.24
C GLN A 179 -14.20 -14.40 1.39
N ALA A 180 -13.01 -14.67 0.83
CA ALA A 180 -12.36 -13.76 -0.11
C ALA A 180 -13.25 -13.51 -1.32
N ARG A 181 -13.70 -14.58 -1.96
CA ARG A 181 -14.62 -14.58 -3.11
C ARG A 181 -15.90 -13.81 -2.82
N GLN A 182 -16.58 -14.12 -1.71
CA GLN A 182 -17.78 -13.40 -1.31
C GLN A 182 -17.53 -11.89 -1.16
N THR A 183 -16.42 -11.51 -0.52
CA THR A 183 -16.07 -10.10 -0.31
C THR A 183 -15.79 -9.38 -1.63
N TYR A 184 -15.09 -10.03 -2.56
CA TYR A 184 -14.86 -9.51 -3.90
C TYR A 184 -16.18 -9.31 -4.67
N LEU A 185 -17.10 -10.27 -4.60
CA LEU A 185 -18.41 -10.17 -5.24
C LEU A 185 -19.27 -9.05 -4.67
N GLU A 186 -19.26 -8.85 -3.35
CA GLU A 186 -19.99 -7.74 -2.72
C GLU A 186 -19.50 -6.37 -3.21
N VAL A 187 -18.21 -6.21 -3.48
CA VAL A 187 -17.66 -4.98 -4.08
C VAL A 187 -18.14 -4.78 -5.52
N LEU A 188 -18.26 -5.88 -6.29
CA LEU A 188 -18.82 -5.82 -7.65
C LEU A 188 -20.30 -5.44 -7.65
N GLU A 189 -21.06 -5.94 -6.68
CA GLU A 189 -22.50 -5.68 -6.57
C GLU A 189 -22.82 -4.28 -6.03
N SER A 190 -21.98 -3.73 -5.16
CA SER A 190 -22.27 -2.46 -4.48
C SER A 190 -21.99 -1.24 -5.35
N HIS A 191 -20.86 -1.12 -6.07
CA HIS A 191 -20.49 0.18 -6.66
C HIS A 191 -19.54 0.28 -7.88
N LEU A 192 -19.25 -0.76 -8.67
CA LEU A 192 -18.31 -0.61 -9.79
C LEU A 192 -18.84 -1.09 -11.15
N GLY A 193 -19.11 -0.13 -12.04
CA GLY A 193 -19.26 -0.41 -13.46
C GLY A 193 -17.99 -1.04 -14.05
N PRO A 194 -18.08 -1.67 -15.24
CA PRO A 194 -17.11 -2.62 -15.81
C PRO A 194 -15.69 -2.09 -16.12
N ARG A 195 -15.28 -0.94 -15.57
CA ARG A 195 -14.05 -0.21 -15.96
C ARG A 195 -12.92 -0.19 -14.92
N GLN A 196 -13.05 -0.78 -13.72
CA GLN A 196 -11.95 -0.70 -12.73
C GLN A 196 -11.50 -2.01 -12.03
N ASP A 197 -12.09 -3.17 -12.32
CA ASP A 197 -12.00 -4.32 -11.40
C ASP A 197 -11.42 -5.62 -11.96
N GLY A 198 -10.24 -5.59 -12.57
CA GLY A 198 -9.57 -6.86 -12.87
C GLY A 198 -9.06 -7.60 -11.62
N ARG A 199 -8.72 -6.89 -10.55
CA ARG A 199 -8.34 -7.49 -9.24
C ARG A 199 -9.46 -8.34 -8.63
N VAL A 200 -10.70 -7.96 -8.88
CA VAL A 200 -11.88 -8.60 -8.30
C VAL A 200 -12.22 -9.89 -9.05
N VAL A 201 -12.05 -9.85 -10.37
CA VAL A 201 -12.12 -11.04 -11.22
C VAL A 201 -11.00 -12.03 -10.82
N ILE A 202 -9.76 -11.58 -10.70
CA ILE A 202 -8.60 -12.41 -10.25
C ILE A 202 -8.88 -13.08 -8.90
N GLY A 203 -9.39 -12.33 -7.91
CA GLY A 203 -9.76 -12.86 -6.60
C GLY A 203 -10.88 -13.92 -6.64
N CYS A 204 -11.81 -13.84 -7.60
CA CYS A 204 -12.88 -14.81 -7.81
C CYS A 204 -12.44 -16.07 -8.57
N TYR A 205 -11.34 -16.08 -9.31
CA TYR A 205 -10.88 -17.24 -10.10
C TYR A 205 -9.78 -18.09 -9.45
N GLY A 206 -9.19 -17.65 -8.33
CA GLY A 206 -8.09 -18.37 -7.64
C GLY A 206 -8.46 -19.63 -6.82
N VAL A 207 -9.65 -20.23 -6.97
CA VAL A 207 -10.09 -21.40 -6.17
C VAL A 207 -10.36 -22.62 -7.05
N PRO A 208 -9.88 -23.81 -6.65
CA PRO A 208 -10.07 -25.03 -7.41
C PRO A 208 -11.56 -25.43 -7.55
N PRO A 209 -11.94 -26.12 -8.64
CA PRO A 209 -13.34 -26.40 -8.97
C PRO A 209 -14.15 -27.26 -7.99
N GLU A 210 -13.48 -27.89 -7.03
CA GLU A 210 -14.00 -29.05 -6.31
C GLU A 210 -14.69 -28.68 -4.98
N GLU A 211 -14.59 -27.41 -4.54
CA GLU A 211 -15.14 -26.92 -3.26
C GLU A 211 -16.38 -26.01 -3.43
N ARG A 212 -17.05 -26.05 -4.60
CA ARG A 212 -18.01 -25.02 -5.00
C ARG A 212 -19.42 -25.14 -4.38
N GLU A 213 -19.88 -24.11 -3.68
CA GLU A 213 -21.28 -23.98 -3.21
C GLU A 213 -22.22 -23.31 -4.25
N PRO A 214 -23.57 -23.48 -4.15
CA PRO A 214 -24.54 -22.96 -5.13
C PRO A 214 -24.56 -21.43 -5.30
N LEU A 215 -24.27 -20.67 -4.24
CA LEU A 215 -24.11 -19.21 -4.32
C LEU A 215 -22.93 -18.79 -5.19
N GLU A 216 -22.00 -19.70 -5.48
CA GLU A 216 -20.85 -19.45 -6.36
C GLU A 216 -21.21 -19.55 -7.85
N GLN A 217 -22.33 -20.18 -8.22
CA GLN A 217 -22.73 -20.29 -9.63
C GLN A 217 -23.21 -18.94 -10.18
N GLU A 218 -24.05 -18.21 -9.44
CA GLU A 218 -24.51 -16.87 -9.84
C GLU A 218 -23.35 -15.85 -9.84
N ALA A 219 -22.44 -15.99 -8.89
CA ALA A 219 -21.21 -15.24 -8.82
C ALA A 219 -20.26 -15.52 -10.00
N LEU A 220 -20.17 -16.79 -10.42
CA LEU A 220 -19.36 -17.20 -11.56
C LEU A 220 -19.97 -16.73 -12.87
N GLU A 221 -21.29 -16.81 -13.05
CA GLU A 221 -22.00 -16.25 -14.20
C GLU A 221 -21.74 -14.73 -14.33
N ARG A 222 -21.69 -14.00 -13.20
CA ARG A 222 -21.34 -12.56 -13.22
C ARG A 222 -19.85 -12.31 -13.43
N ALA A 223 -18.97 -13.14 -12.89
CA ALA A 223 -17.54 -13.08 -13.19
C ALA A 223 -17.27 -13.40 -14.68
N GLU A 224 -18.07 -14.28 -15.28
CA GLU A 224 -18.08 -14.58 -16.71
C GLU A 224 -18.63 -13.41 -17.53
N ASP A 225 -19.71 -12.75 -17.08
CA ASP A 225 -20.20 -11.51 -17.70
C ASP A 225 -19.15 -10.39 -17.64
N LEU A 226 -18.47 -10.23 -16.51
CA LEU A 226 -17.35 -9.29 -16.35
C LEU A 226 -16.16 -9.66 -17.24
N ALA A 227 -15.82 -10.95 -17.32
CA ALA A 227 -14.80 -11.44 -18.25
C ALA A 227 -15.20 -11.14 -19.70
N SER A 228 -16.47 -11.30 -20.08
CA SER A 228 -16.98 -10.94 -21.41
C SER A 228 -16.90 -9.43 -21.67
N GLY A 229 -17.15 -8.61 -20.65
CA GLY A 229 -16.97 -7.16 -20.71
C GLY A 229 -15.50 -6.76 -20.88
N LEU A 230 -14.60 -7.44 -20.18
CA LEU A 230 -13.15 -7.29 -20.36
C LEU A 230 -12.70 -7.74 -21.75
N GLU A 231 -13.22 -8.85 -22.28
CA GLU A 231 -12.96 -9.32 -23.64
C GLU A 231 -13.37 -8.27 -24.67
N LYS A 232 -14.56 -7.70 -24.53
CA LYS A 232 -15.02 -6.63 -25.43
C LYS A 232 -14.11 -5.39 -25.36
N LEU A 233 -13.74 -4.93 -24.17
CA LEU A 233 -12.82 -3.79 -24.01
C LEU A 233 -11.42 -4.11 -24.57
N ALA A 234 -10.97 -5.35 -24.42
CA ALA A 234 -9.71 -5.83 -24.94
C ALA A 234 -9.72 -5.89 -26.48
N GLU A 235 -10.83 -6.29 -27.09
CA GLU A 235 -11.09 -6.23 -28.54
C GLU A 235 -11.11 -4.77 -29.06
N GLU A 236 -11.64 -3.85 -28.26
CA GLU A 236 -11.60 -2.40 -28.53
C GLU A 236 -10.19 -1.80 -28.36
N GLY A 237 -9.17 -2.61 -28.04
CA GLY A 237 -7.78 -2.19 -27.94
C GLY A 237 -7.40 -1.55 -26.60
N ASN A 238 -8.13 -1.84 -25.53
CA ASN A 238 -7.78 -1.37 -24.19
C ASN A 238 -6.61 -2.19 -23.59
N PRO A 239 -5.43 -1.59 -23.35
CA PRO A 239 -4.27 -2.30 -22.81
C PRO A 239 -4.49 -2.83 -21.40
N GLN A 240 -5.25 -2.10 -20.57
CA GLN A 240 -5.56 -2.53 -19.21
C GLN A 240 -6.48 -3.74 -19.23
N ALA A 241 -7.50 -3.76 -20.09
CA ALA A 241 -8.37 -4.93 -20.21
C ALA A 241 -7.58 -6.18 -20.68
N GLN A 242 -6.65 -6.02 -21.62
CA GLN A 242 -5.75 -7.09 -22.05
C GLN A 242 -4.84 -7.59 -20.91
N LEU A 243 -4.31 -6.67 -20.10
CA LEU A 243 -3.53 -7.04 -18.91
C LEU A 243 -4.37 -7.87 -17.94
N LEU A 244 -5.57 -7.43 -17.60
CA LEU A 244 -6.45 -8.12 -16.65
C LEU A 244 -6.90 -9.49 -17.16
N LEU A 245 -7.18 -9.65 -18.45
CA LEU A 245 -7.47 -10.97 -19.05
C LEU A 245 -6.25 -11.91 -18.99
N GLY A 246 -5.04 -11.36 -19.09
CA GLY A 246 -3.81 -12.12 -18.91
C GLY A 246 -3.63 -12.58 -17.47
N GLU A 247 -3.88 -11.70 -16.50
CA GLU A 247 -3.83 -12.04 -15.07
C GLU A 247 -4.89 -13.08 -14.70
N LEU A 248 -6.10 -12.97 -15.26
CA LEU A 248 -7.14 -13.99 -15.11
C LEU A 248 -6.69 -15.37 -15.62
N ALA A 249 -6.15 -15.43 -16.84
CA ALA A 249 -5.65 -16.68 -17.40
C ALA A 249 -4.45 -17.24 -16.59
N TRP A 250 -3.63 -16.35 -16.01
CA TRP A 250 -2.52 -16.71 -15.14
C TRP A 250 -2.98 -17.42 -13.87
N GLU A 251 -3.97 -16.86 -13.17
CA GLU A 251 -4.57 -17.47 -11.98
C GLU A 251 -5.25 -18.81 -12.28
N GLN A 252 -5.82 -18.95 -13.48
CA GLN A 252 -6.41 -20.22 -13.95
C GLN A 252 -5.34 -21.27 -14.32
N GLY A 253 -4.05 -20.93 -14.26
CA GLY A 253 -2.94 -21.79 -14.65
C GLY A 253 -2.74 -21.94 -16.16
N ASP A 254 -3.51 -21.23 -16.99
CA ASP A 254 -3.32 -21.21 -18.44
C ASP A 254 -2.27 -20.15 -18.82
N TYR A 255 -1.02 -20.50 -18.55
CA TYR A 255 0.13 -19.61 -18.79
C TYR A 255 0.33 -19.25 -20.27
N ASN A 256 -0.12 -20.11 -21.20
CA ASN A 256 -0.03 -19.80 -22.63
C ASN A 256 -1.04 -18.71 -23.02
N LYS A 257 -2.29 -18.82 -22.54
CA LYS A 257 -3.30 -17.78 -22.74
C LYS A 257 -2.90 -16.48 -22.04
N ALA A 258 -2.37 -16.57 -20.82
CA ALA A 258 -1.85 -15.42 -20.08
C ALA A 258 -0.78 -14.67 -20.91
N LEU A 259 0.21 -15.41 -21.42
CA LEU A 259 1.29 -14.85 -22.25
C LEU A 259 0.74 -14.11 -23.47
N ALA A 260 -0.24 -14.70 -24.17
CA ALA A 260 -0.83 -14.10 -25.36
C ALA A 260 -1.51 -12.75 -25.05
N GLN A 261 -2.27 -12.67 -23.94
CA GLN A 261 -2.93 -11.42 -23.56
C GLN A 261 -1.95 -10.38 -23.05
N PHE A 262 -0.94 -10.77 -22.26
CA PHE A 262 0.11 -9.84 -21.84
C PHE A 262 0.92 -9.30 -23.02
N GLN A 263 1.19 -10.12 -24.03
CA GLN A 263 1.84 -9.65 -25.25
C GLN A 263 0.99 -8.63 -26.01
N LYS A 264 -0.33 -8.84 -26.12
CA LYS A 264 -1.24 -7.83 -26.69
C LYS A 264 -1.23 -6.55 -25.86
N ALA A 265 -1.33 -6.66 -24.54
CA ALA A 265 -1.24 -5.51 -23.64
C ALA A 265 0.06 -4.73 -23.85
N TRP A 266 1.19 -5.43 -24.03
CA TRP A 266 2.50 -4.82 -24.32
C TRP A 266 2.55 -4.15 -25.70
N THR A 267 1.86 -4.69 -26.72
CA THR A 267 1.79 -4.03 -28.03
C THR A 267 1.03 -2.71 -27.98
N LEU A 268 0.03 -2.62 -27.12
CA LEU A 268 -0.81 -1.43 -26.92
C LEU A 268 -0.15 -0.39 -26.00
N SER A 269 0.56 -0.85 -24.96
CA SER A 269 1.33 -0.03 -24.01
C SER A 269 2.80 -0.48 -23.95
N PRO A 270 3.60 -0.18 -24.99
CA PRO A 270 5.00 -0.59 -25.02
C PRO A 270 5.77 0.15 -23.93
N LYS A 271 6.71 -0.58 -23.27
CA LYS A 271 7.52 -0.06 -22.15
C LYS A 271 6.74 0.17 -20.86
N ASP A 272 5.58 -0.45 -20.67
CA ASP A 272 4.98 -0.53 -19.35
C ASP A 272 5.73 -1.59 -18.51
N PRO A 273 6.48 -1.20 -17.47
CA PRO A 273 7.26 -2.14 -16.68
C PRO A 273 6.42 -3.22 -16.01
N LEU A 274 5.15 -2.93 -15.65
CA LEU A 274 4.25 -3.90 -15.02
C LEU A 274 3.91 -5.03 -16.00
N ILE A 275 3.45 -4.67 -17.19
CA ILE A 275 3.12 -5.65 -18.25
C ILE A 275 4.35 -6.49 -18.60
N GLY A 276 5.51 -5.83 -18.69
CA GLY A 276 6.76 -6.50 -18.98
C GLY A 276 7.19 -7.50 -17.89
N LEU A 277 6.95 -7.17 -16.62
CA LEU A 277 7.19 -8.09 -15.49
C LEU A 277 6.25 -9.30 -15.54
N GLN A 278 4.96 -9.09 -15.86
CA GLN A 278 4.01 -10.20 -16.01
C GLN A 278 4.44 -11.15 -17.13
N ILE A 279 4.85 -10.63 -18.29
CA ILE A 279 5.40 -11.46 -19.39
C ILE A 279 6.61 -12.28 -18.92
N ALA A 280 7.54 -11.67 -18.18
CA ALA A 280 8.72 -12.37 -17.69
C ALA A 280 8.36 -13.48 -16.70
N ARG A 281 7.46 -13.20 -15.74
CA ARG A 281 6.92 -14.20 -14.81
C ARG A 281 6.25 -15.34 -15.58
N THR A 282 5.53 -15.01 -16.65
CA THR A 282 4.88 -16.02 -17.49
C THR A 282 5.82 -16.93 -18.22
N PHE A 283 6.90 -16.40 -18.76
CA PHE A 283 7.95 -17.22 -19.31
C PHE A 283 8.61 -18.12 -18.25
N ILE A 284 8.81 -17.63 -17.02
CA ILE A 284 9.38 -18.44 -15.92
C ILE A 284 8.46 -19.64 -15.60
N ALA A 285 7.14 -19.44 -15.44
CA ALA A 285 6.23 -20.56 -15.17
C ALA A 285 6.12 -21.56 -16.33
N LEU A 286 6.36 -21.10 -17.56
CA LEU A 286 6.47 -21.95 -18.75
C LEU A 286 7.84 -22.65 -18.86
N ASN A 287 8.76 -22.45 -17.90
CA ASN A 287 10.16 -22.89 -17.93
C ASN A 287 10.99 -22.33 -19.11
N SER A 288 10.53 -21.21 -19.70
CA SER A 288 11.19 -20.46 -20.77
C SER A 288 12.12 -19.39 -20.21
N ASN A 289 13.17 -19.82 -19.51
CA ASN A 289 14.05 -18.91 -18.77
C ASN A 289 14.80 -17.91 -19.67
N GLU A 290 15.19 -18.30 -20.88
CA GLU A 290 15.92 -17.40 -21.79
C GLU A 290 15.06 -16.20 -22.23
N GLU A 291 13.80 -16.46 -22.56
CA GLU A 291 12.82 -15.44 -22.94
C GLU A 291 12.47 -14.54 -21.75
N ALA A 292 12.35 -15.12 -20.55
CA ALA A 292 12.17 -14.37 -19.32
C ALA A 292 13.33 -13.39 -19.12
N LEU A 293 14.58 -13.86 -19.19
CA LEU A 293 15.76 -13.01 -19.00
C LEU A 293 15.86 -11.90 -20.05
N ASN A 294 15.54 -12.19 -21.31
CA ASN A 294 15.49 -11.19 -22.36
C ASN A 294 14.44 -10.10 -22.06
N ARG A 295 13.27 -10.49 -21.55
CA ARG A 295 12.24 -9.54 -21.14
C ARG A 295 12.68 -8.70 -19.93
N LEU A 296 13.26 -9.33 -18.90
CA LEU A 296 13.76 -8.64 -17.70
C LEU A 296 14.83 -7.59 -18.04
N LYS A 297 15.73 -7.89 -18.99
CA LYS A 297 16.73 -6.94 -19.49
C LYS A 297 16.11 -5.72 -20.17
N GLN A 298 15.03 -5.92 -20.94
CA GLN A 298 14.35 -4.82 -21.62
C GLN A 298 13.65 -3.86 -20.66
N ILE A 299 13.11 -4.37 -19.56
CA ILE A 299 12.33 -3.57 -18.59
C ILE A 299 13.19 -3.02 -17.44
N GLY A 300 14.38 -3.58 -17.22
CA GLY A 300 15.21 -3.27 -16.04
C GLY A 300 15.61 -1.81 -15.92
N SER A 301 15.72 -1.06 -17.02
CA SER A 301 16.01 0.38 -17.00
C SER A 301 14.80 1.25 -16.65
N LEU A 302 13.59 0.69 -16.71
CA LEU A 302 12.33 1.36 -16.42
C LEU A 302 11.96 1.27 -14.93
N LEU A 303 12.51 0.29 -14.23
CA LEU A 303 12.25 -0.03 -12.82
C LEU A 303 13.31 0.63 -11.92
N ASN A 304 12.87 1.48 -11.00
CA ASN A 304 13.77 2.27 -10.15
C ASN A 304 13.33 2.38 -8.69
N GLY A 305 12.07 2.05 -8.36
CA GLY A 305 11.59 2.03 -6.97
C GLY A 305 12.18 0.87 -6.15
N PRO A 306 12.26 0.99 -4.81
CA PRO A 306 12.83 -0.06 -3.97
C PRO A 306 12.07 -1.40 -4.08
N GLY A 307 10.73 -1.35 -4.10
CA GLY A 307 9.89 -2.54 -4.32
C GLY A 307 10.05 -3.11 -5.73
N GLU A 308 10.04 -2.26 -6.75
CA GLU A 308 10.23 -2.64 -8.16
C GLU A 308 11.56 -3.36 -8.40
N LEU A 309 12.65 -2.85 -7.81
CA LEU A 309 13.98 -3.46 -7.91
C LEU A 309 14.05 -4.79 -7.17
N LEU A 310 13.37 -4.92 -6.02
CA LEU A 310 13.31 -6.19 -5.29
C LEU A 310 12.52 -7.25 -6.08
N GLU A 311 11.41 -6.85 -6.72
CA GLU A 311 10.64 -7.73 -7.60
C GLU A 311 11.44 -8.14 -8.82
N LEU A 312 12.16 -7.21 -9.45
CA LEU A 312 13.04 -7.49 -10.58
C LEU A 312 14.14 -8.49 -10.20
N ALA A 313 14.79 -8.29 -9.05
CA ALA A 313 15.81 -9.22 -8.54
C ALA A 313 15.22 -10.63 -8.30
N THR A 314 14.01 -10.69 -7.74
CA THR A 314 13.30 -11.97 -7.53
C THR A 314 13.03 -12.67 -8.86
N ALA A 315 12.59 -11.94 -9.88
CA ALA A 315 12.33 -12.50 -11.20
C ALA A 315 13.62 -13.05 -11.86
N TYR A 316 14.75 -12.34 -11.75
CA TYR A 316 16.05 -12.85 -12.23
C TYR A 316 16.45 -14.16 -11.51
N GLN A 317 16.26 -14.22 -10.19
CA GLN A 317 16.58 -15.40 -9.41
C GLN A 317 15.71 -16.60 -9.81
N LEU A 318 14.41 -16.38 -10.03
CA LEU A 318 13.48 -17.42 -10.48
C LEU A 318 13.74 -17.86 -11.93
N ALA A 319 14.23 -16.96 -12.78
CA ALA A 319 14.70 -17.28 -14.13
C ALA A 319 16.09 -17.96 -14.16
N ALA A 320 16.57 -18.46 -13.02
CA ALA A 320 17.87 -19.12 -12.85
C ALA A 320 19.10 -18.25 -13.19
N ASP A 321 19.00 -16.94 -13.02
CA ASP A 321 20.13 -15.98 -13.16
C ASP A 321 20.44 -15.29 -11.82
N PRO A 322 21.16 -15.97 -10.90
CA PRO A 322 21.54 -15.37 -9.62
C PRO A 322 22.51 -14.19 -9.79
N ALA A 323 23.28 -14.12 -10.88
CA ALA A 323 24.19 -13.02 -11.17
C ALA A 323 23.42 -11.74 -11.55
N GLY A 324 22.39 -11.87 -12.38
CA GLY A 324 21.44 -10.79 -12.67
C GLY A 324 20.73 -10.31 -11.40
N ALA A 325 20.22 -11.23 -10.58
CA ALA A 325 19.59 -10.91 -9.31
C ALA A 325 20.54 -10.14 -8.38
N ARG A 326 21.79 -10.60 -8.23
CA ARG A 326 22.84 -9.91 -7.45
C ARG A 326 23.05 -8.48 -7.91
N THR A 327 23.14 -8.26 -9.22
CA THR A 327 23.37 -6.92 -9.80
C THR A 327 22.23 -5.96 -9.44
N VAL A 328 20.98 -6.42 -9.53
CA VAL A 328 19.80 -5.61 -9.19
C VAL A 328 19.72 -5.34 -7.68
N LEU A 329 20.01 -6.34 -6.84
CA LEU A 329 20.06 -6.16 -5.37
C LEU A 329 21.15 -5.18 -4.94
N GLN A 330 22.31 -5.18 -5.60
CA GLN A 330 23.36 -4.19 -5.37
C GLN A 330 22.91 -2.77 -5.75
N LYS A 331 22.21 -2.62 -6.89
CA LYS A 331 21.59 -1.33 -7.27
C LYS A 331 20.59 -0.87 -6.21
N LEU A 332 19.71 -1.75 -5.75
CA LEU A 332 18.71 -1.45 -4.71
C LEU A 332 19.35 -0.94 -3.42
N VAL A 333 20.40 -1.61 -2.94
CA VAL A 333 21.13 -1.19 -1.73
C VAL A 333 21.83 0.15 -1.93
N ALA A 334 22.41 0.39 -3.10
CA ALA A 334 23.15 1.62 -3.39
C ALA A 334 22.23 2.84 -3.54
N GLU A 335 21.09 2.67 -4.22
CA GLU A 335 20.16 3.78 -4.52
C GLU A 335 19.15 4.03 -3.39
N HIS A 336 18.77 3.00 -2.63
CA HIS A 336 17.75 3.09 -1.57
C HIS A 336 18.22 2.51 -0.22
N PRO A 337 19.36 2.96 0.34
CA PRO A 337 19.99 2.32 1.51
C PRO A 337 19.15 2.32 2.78
N GLU A 338 18.21 3.26 2.92
CA GLU A 338 17.32 3.36 4.08
C GLU A 338 16.01 2.55 3.92
N SER A 339 15.74 2.00 2.74
CA SER A 339 14.50 1.28 2.44
C SER A 339 14.42 -0.06 3.19
N PRO A 340 13.22 -0.50 3.62
CA PRO A 340 13.02 -1.86 4.14
C PRO A 340 13.53 -2.94 3.16
N GLU A 341 13.28 -2.75 1.87
CA GLU A 341 13.66 -3.64 0.77
C GLU A 341 15.18 -3.77 0.65
N ALA A 342 15.95 -2.69 0.88
CA ALA A 342 17.41 -2.77 0.92
C ALA A 342 17.94 -3.67 2.06
N ARG A 343 17.22 -3.77 3.19
CA ARG A 343 17.60 -4.68 4.28
C ARG A 343 17.44 -6.13 3.85
N GLU A 344 16.33 -6.43 3.21
CA GLU A 344 16.10 -7.74 2.62
C GLU A 344 17.14 -8.05 1.54
N ALA A 345 17.45 -7.07 0.68
CA ALA A 345 18.47 -7.20 -0.35
C ALA A 345 19.84 -7.56 0.23
N HIS A 346 20.25 -6.95 1.35
CA HIS A 346 21.48 -7.33 2.04
C HIS A 346 21.50 -8.80 2.48
N LEU A 347 20.39 -9.31 3.04
CA LEU A 347 20.29 -10.70 3.46
C LEU A 347 20.38 -11.64 2.25
N ARG A 348 19.66 -11.33 1.17
CA ARG A 348 19.68 -12.11 -0.08
C ARG A 348 21.06 -12.13 -0.74
N LEU A 349 21.78 -10.99 -0.74
CA LEU A 349 23.16 -10.91 -1.23
C LEU A 349 24.10 -11.83 -0.45
N GLN A 350 24.01 -11.85 0.88
CA GLN A 350 24.81 -12.75 1.71
C GLN A 350 24.53 -14.23 1.43
N LEU A 351 23.27 -14.59 1.13
CA LEU A 351 22.90 -15.94 0.76
C LEU A 351 23.49 -16.34 -0.59
N ILE A 352 23.39 -15.47 -1.60
CA ILE A 352 23.99 -15.69 -2.93
C ILE A 352 25.50 -15.90 -2.79
N ASP A 353 26.19 -15.04 -2.02
CA ASP A 353 27.64 -15.15 -1.78
C ASP A 353 28.05 -16.44 -1.07
N ARG A 354 27.22 -16.94 -0.15
CA ARG A 354 27.48 -18.20 0.57
C ARG A 354 27.19 -19.44 -0.27
N SER A 355 26.25 -19.35 -1.20
CA SER A 355 25.90 -20.48 -2.08
C SER A 355 26.95 -20.81 -3.15
N GLY A 356 27.91 -19.91 -3.41
CA GLY A 356 29.03 -20.17 -4.33
C GLY A 356 28.64 -20.47 -5.78
N LEU A 357 27.41 -20.11 -6.18
CA LEU A 357 26.91 -20.20 -7.55
C LEU A 357 27.27 -18.97 -8.37
#